data_AF-A0A1Q3NMX6-F1
#
_entry.id   AF-A0A1Q3NMX6-F1
#
_cell.length_a   1.000
_cell.length_b   1.000
_cell.length_c   1.000
_cell.angle_alpha   90.00
_cell.angle_beta   90.00
_cell.angle_gamma   90.00
#
_symmetry.space_group_name_H-M   'P 1'
#
loop_
_entity.id
_entity.type
_entity.pdbx_description
1 polymer ?
#
loop_
_entity_poly.entity_id
_entity_poly.type
_entity_poly.pdbx_seq_one_letter_code
_entity_poly.pdbx_strand_id
1 'polypeptide(L)'
;MQNSQDIPGYFWCVILMLAGVENSAYTASMNTSQMERFVAAAESQYNDALPYHTWGHAQAVMESLKGLLARMERRGNRFPEAKRNGLIVAAAWHDVRFGGEYAKNGFDSEEAFAAYQAARYLEQQGADSAVIAFVEDAILATRHNTQHRSPAGLALHRADIDNIGGPYAGFLATNTSLFQEAEVLGNPIDLQTHKERTAKFVRFTINEMRNELPLLHEHVGTPSAFDTVAAQNLERYLGEATQ
;
A
#
# COMPACT_ATOMS: atom_id res chain seq x y z
N MET A 1 34.14 37.84 34.85
CA MET A 1 32.96 37.61 35.71
C MET A 1 31.83 37.17 34.79
N GLN A 2 31.54 35.87 34.83
CA GLN A 2 30.59 35.16 33.98
C GLN A 2 29.15 35.48 34.41
N ASN A 3 28.29 35.77 33.43
CA ASN A 3 26.84 35.68 33.59
C ASN A 3 26.42 34.26 33.24
N SER A 4 26.14 33.46 34.26
CA SER A 4 25.41 32.20 34.16
C SER A 4 23.91 32.52 34.10
N GLN A 5 23.27 32.27 32.96
CA GLN A 5 21.83 32.08 32.94
C GLN A 5 21.53 30.59 32.92
N ASP A 6 20.85 30.19 33.99
CA ASP A 6 20.30 28.87 34.22
C ASP A 6 19.31 28.49 33.12
N ILE A 7 19.57 27.35 32.46
CA ILE A 7 18.57 26.67 31.63
C ILE A 7 17.93 25.59 32.52
N PRO A 8 16.59 25.60 32.74
CA PRO A 8 15.93 24.61 33.58
C PRO A 8 16.04 23.21 32.97
N GLY A 9 16.46 22.25 33.80
CA GLY A 9 16.65 20.85 33.48
C GLY A 9 15.36 20.10 33.16
N TYR A 10 14.87 20.25 31.93
CA TYR A 10 13.79 19.42 31.35
C TYR A 10 14.09 18.99 29.90
N PHE A 11 15.36 18.87 29.52
CA PHE A 11 15.74 18.53 28.13
C PHE A 11 16.38 17.16 27.94
N TRP A 12 16.34 16.28 28.96
CA TRP A 12 16.93 14.95 28.90
C TRP A 12 15.95 13.78 29.09
N CYS A 13 14.64 14.03 29.16
CA CYS A 13 13.65 12.95 29.35
C CYS A 13 12.78 12.63 28.12
N VAL A 14 12.97 13.32 26.99
CA VAL A 14 12.20 13.05 25.75
C VAL A 14 13.01 12.25 24.71
N ILE A 15 14.33 12.13 24.87
CA ILE A 15 15.20 11.36 23.95
C ILE A 15 15.25 9.86 24.30
N LEU A 16 14.68 9.44 25.43
CA LEU A 16 14.61 8.03 25.86
C LEU A 16 13.21 7.39 25.79
N MET A 17 12.20 8.07 25.23
CA MET A 17 10.86 7.48 25.02
C MET A 17 10.62 6.96 23.59
N LEU A 18 11.64 6.94 22.73
CA LEU A 18 11.60 6.28 21.40
C LEU A 18 12.46 5.01 21.33
N ALA A 19 13.06 4.61 22.44
CA ALA A 19 13.80 3.35 22.54
C ALA A 19 13.16 2.49 23.64
N GLY A 20 12.31 1.55 23.22
CA GLY A 20 11.93 0.41 24.07
C GLY A 20 10.58 0.51 24.77
N VAL A 21 9.51 0.24 24.02
CA VAL A 21 8.54 -0.80 24.41
C VAL A 21 8.15 -1.58 23.14
N GLU A 22 9.12 -2.26 22.52
CA GLU A 22 8.77 -3.44 21.72
C GLU A 22 8.46 -4.55 22.73
N ASN A 23 7.19 -4.58 23.13
CA ASN A 23 6.65 -5.52 24.09
C ASN A 23 6.78 -6.94 23.53
N SER A 24 7.48 -7.80 24.27
CA SER A 24 7.55 -9.26 24.18
C SER A 24 7.51 -9.91 22.80
N ALA A 25 8.68 -10.39 22.35
CA ALA A 25 8.84 -11.62 21.56
C ALA A 25 7.68 -11.93 20.58
N TYR A 26 7.67 -11.27 19.43
CA TYR A 26 6.89 -11.70 18.29
C TYR A 26 7.48 -13.05 17.79
N THR A 27 7.10 -14.16 18.42
CA THR A 27 7.48 -15.53 18.03
C THR A 27 6.59 -16.09 16.93
N ALA A 28 5.53 -15.36 16.57
CA ALA A 28 4.67 -15.67 15.45
C ALA A 28 5.47 -15.57 14.15
N SER A 29 5.91 -16.72 13.63
CA SER A 29 6.70 -16.78 12.40
C SER A 29 5.82 -17.30 11.27
N MET A 30 5.60 -16.45 10.27
CA MET A 30 5.25 -16.91 8.93
C MET A 30 6.56 -17.23 8.20
N ASN A 31 6.84 -18.51 7.99
CA ASN A 31 7.98 -18.92 7.17
C ASN A 31 7.66 -18.83 5.66
N THR A 32 8.69 -18.96 4.83
CA THR A 32 8.58 -18.85 3.37
C THR A 32 7.57 -19.84 2.78
N SER A 33 7.57 -21.10 3.24
CA SER A 33 6.63 -22.10 2.74
C SER A 33 5.17 -21.82 3.13
N GLN A 34 4.91 -21.17 4.27
CA GLN A 34 3.57 -20.69 4.61
C GLN A 34 3.16 -19.54 3.72
N MET A 35 4.05 -18.56 3.53
CA MET A 35 3.82 -17.41 2.64
C MET A 35 3.49 -17.85 1.22
N GLU A 36 4.29 -18.73 0.62
CA GLU A 36 4.05 -19.25 -0.74
C GLU A 36 2.68 -19.93 -0.87
N ARG A 37 2.28 -20.74 0.11
CA ARG A 37 0.95 -21.37 0.12
C ARG A 37 -0.18 -20.35 0.20
N PHE A 38 -0.04 -19.34 1.08
CA PHE A 38 -1.07 -18.31 1.24
C PHE A 38 -1.17 -17.40 0.01
N VAL A 39 -0.05 -17.08 -0.63
CA VAL A 39 -0.02 -16.35 -1.90
C VAL A 39 -0.70 -17.15 -3.00
N ALA A 40 -0.37 -18.44 -3.16
CA ALA A 40 -0.97 -19.29 -4.20
C ALA A 40 -2.49 -19.44 -4.03
N ALA A 41 -3.00 -19.42 -2.80
CA ALA A 41 -4.43 -19.50 -2.54
C ALA A 41 -5.20 -18.25 -2.98
N ALA A 42 -4.55 -17.07 -2.95
CA ALA A 42 -5.16 -15.80 -3.31
C ALA A 42 -5.57 -15.73 -4.79
N GLU A 43 -4.76 -16.30 -5.68
CA GLU A 43 -4.96 -16.28 -7.15
C GLU A 43 -6.40 -16.69 -7.54
N SER A 44 -6.90 -17.78 -6.96
CA SER A 44 -8.25 -18.29 -7.22
C SER A 44 -9.40 -17.38 -6.77
N GLN A 45 -9.11 -16.30 -6.05
CA GLN A 45 -10.09 -15.35 -5.53
C GLN A 45 -10.23 -14.09 -6.42
N TYR A 46 -9.38 -13.94 -7.44
CA TYR A 46 -9.45 -12.86 -8.41
C TYR A 46 -10.41 -13.17 -9.56
N ASN A 47 -10.92 -12.10 -10.19
CA ASN A 47 -11.79 -12.20 -11.35
C ASN A 47 -11.04 -11.72 -12.60
N ASP A 48 -10.60 -12.66 -13.43
CA ASP A 48 -9.87 -12.34 -14.67
C ASP A 48 -10.75 -11.66 -15.75
N ALA A 49 -12.05 -11.51 -15.51
CA ALA A 49 -12.91 -10.69 -16.37
C ALA A 49 -12.76 -9.18 -16.12
N LEU A 50 -12.13 -8.77 -15.00
CA LEU A 50 -11.87 -7.36 -14.72
C LEU A 50 -10.64 -6.87 -15.52
N PRO A 51 -10.66 -5.65 -16.08
CA PRO A 51 -9.51 -5.10 -16.79
C PRO A 51 -8.31 -4.69 -15.92
N TYR A 52 -8.50 -4.36 -14.64
CA TYR A 52 -7.43 -3.86 -13.77
C TYR A 52 -7.19 -4.74 -12.53
N HIS A 53 -8.17 -4.87 -11.63
CA HIS A 53 -8.04 -5.59 -10.34
C HIS A 53 -8.05 -7.11 -10.55
N THR A 54 -6.97 -7.59 -11.17
CA THR A 54 -6.71 -8.98 -11.58
C THR A 54 -5.59 -9.58 -10.74
N TRP A 55 -5.38 -10.89 -10.85
CA TRP A 55 -4.20 -11.52 -10.24
C TRP A 55 -2.89 -10.91 -10.78
N GLY A 56 -2.85 -10.52 -12.05
CA GLY A 56 -1.70 -9.84 -12.65
C GLY A 56 -1.36 -8.51 -11.97
N HIS A 57 -2.37 -7.76 -11.52
CA HIS A 57 -2.16 -6.56 -10.71
C HIS A 57 -1.55 -6.91 -9.35
N ALA A 58 -2.12 -7.88 -8.61
CA ALA A 58 -1.57 -8.32 -7.32
C ALA A 58 -0.11 -8.80 -7.43
N GLN A 59 0.24 -9.50 -8.53
CA GLN A 59 1.62 -9.89 -8.82
C GLN A 59 2.53 -8.68 -9.00
N ALA A 60 2.10 -7.67 -9.75
CA ALA A 60 2.86 -6.43 -9.93
C ALA A 60 3.08 -5.69 -8.59
N VAL A 61 2.05 -5.64 -7.73
CA VAL A 61 2.14 -5.05 -6.38
C VAL A 61 3.14 -5.82 -5.51
N MET A 62 3.10 -7.16 -5.52
CA MET A 62 4.07 -7.99 -4.79
C MET A 62 5.51 -7.73 -5.25
N GLU A 63 5.76 -7.61 -6.55
CA GLU A 63 7.10 -7.32 -7.08
C GLU A 63 7.58 -5.90 -6.73
N SER A 64 6.70 -4.89 -6.85
CA SER A 64 7.02 -3.52 -6.44
C SER A 64 7.35 -3.46 -4.95
N LEU A 65 6.56 -4.14 -4.11
CA LEU A 65 6.77 -4.24 -2.67
C LEU A 65 8.11 -4.92 -2.33
N LYS A 66 8.48 -6.02 -2.98
CA LYS A 66 9.80 -6.65 -2.81
C LYS A 66 10.93 -5.67 -3.13
N GLY A 67 10.79 -4.93 -4.23
CA GLY A 67 11.74 -3.90 -4.64
C GLY A 67 11.88 -2.77 -3.61
N LEU A 68 10.75 -2.30 -3.07
CA LEU A 68 10.68 -1.29 -2.02
C LEU A 68 11.34 -1.77 -0.73
N LEU A 69 10.96 -2.95 -0.22
CA LEU A 69 11.54 -3.54 0.98
C LEU A 69 13.06 -3.71 0.86
N ALA A 70 13.55 -4.11 -0.33
CA ALA A 70 14.99 -4.20 -0.58
C ALA A 70 15.70 -2.83 -0.56
N ARG A 71 15.04 -1.76 -1.06
CA ARG A 71 15.57 -0.38 -0.96
C ARG A 71 15.61 0.10 0.48
N MET A 72 14.55 -0.15 1.25
CA MET A 72 14.45 0.19 2.67
C MET A 72 15.55 -0.51 3.47
N GLU A 73 15.77 -1.81 3.23
CA GLU A 73 16.80 -2.61 3.91
C GLU A 73 18.21 -2.07 3.64
N ARG A 74 18.53 -1.67 2.39
CA ARG A 74 19.81 -1.03 2.05
C ARG A 74 20.05 0.29 2.78
N ARG A 75 19.00 0.91 3.32
CA ARG A 75 19.03 2.17 4.07
C ARG A 75 18.88 1.97 5.59
N GLY A 76 19.01 0.72 6.06
CA GLY A 76 18.95 0.37 7.47
C GLY A 76 17.54 0.21 8.05
N ASN A 77 16.48 0.32 7.23
CA ASN A 77 15.11 0.06 7.65
C ASN A 77 14.71 -1.37 7.26
N ARG A 78 15.03 -2.34 8.12
CA ARG A 78 14.84 -3.77 7.85
C ARG A 78 13.62 -4.31 8.59
N PHE A 79 12.65 -4.81 7.85
CA PHE A 79 11.59 -5.64 8.43
C PHE A 79 12.13 -7.05 8.75
N PRO A 80 11.77 -7.63 9.92
CA PRO A 80 11.96 -9.04 10.18
C PRO A 80 11.34 -9.92 9.07
N GLU A 81 11.96 -11.07 8.79
CA GLU A 81 11.53 -11.96 7.70
C GLU A 81 10.05 -12.35 7.79
N ALA A 82 9.56 -12.68 8.99
CA ALA A 82 8.14 -12.99 9.20
C ALA A 82 7.20 -11.84 8.81
N LYS A 83 7.58 -10.58 9.09
CA LYS A 83 6.80 -9.39 8.69
C LYS A 83 6.88 -9.15 7.18
N ARG A 84 8.04 -9.39 6.56
CA ARG A 84 8.17 -9.33 5.08
C ARG A 84 7.27 -10.36 4.42
N ASN A 85 7.27 -11.59 4.92
CA ASN A 85 6.40 -12.66 4.43
C ASN A 85 4.92 -12.29 4.59
N GLY A 86 4.53 -11.77 5.76
CA GLY A 86 3.18 -11.24 5.98
C GLY A 86 2.79 -10.13 5.00
N LEU A 87 3.70 -9.21 4.68
CA LEU A 87 3.46 -8.13 3.72
C LEU A 87 3.26 -8.65 2.29
N ILE A 88 4.01 -9.69 1.88
CA ILE A 88 3.80 -10.33 0.58
C ILE A 88 2.44 -11.02 0.54
N VAL A 89 2.01 -11.66 1.63
CA VAL A 89 0.65 -12.21 1.72
C VAL A 89 -0.40 -11.09 1.66
N ALA A 90 -0.22 -10.00 2.40
CA ALA A 90 -1.13 -8.86 2.32
C ALA A 90 -1.25 -8.31 0.88
N ALA A 91 -0.12 -8.14 0.17
CA ALA A 91 -0.12 -7.75 -1.24
C ALA A 91 -0.84 -8.74 -2.16
N ALA A 92 -0.70 -10.05 -1.93
CA ALA A 92 -1.42 -11.05 -2.71
C ALA A 92 -2.93 -11.03 -2.47
N TRP A 93 -3.38 -10.56 -1.30
CA TRP A 93 -4.76 -10.63 -0.87
C TRP A 93 -5.52 -9.29 -0.93
N HIS A 94 -4.84 -8.16 -1.17
CA HIS A 94 -5.42 -6.83 -0.96
C HIS A 94 -6.66 -6.50 -1.79
N ASP A 95 -6.84 -7.17 -2.95
CA ASP A 95 -7.93 -6.96 -3.91
C ASP A 95 -8.77 -8.22 -4.17
N VAL A 96 -8.70 -9.23 -3.30
CA VAL A 96 -9.48 -10.45 -3.52
C VAL A 96 -10.97 -10.12 -3.55
N ARG A 97 -11.70 -10.75 -4.49
CA ARG A 97 -13.15 -10.52 -4.68
C ARG A 97 -13.53 -9.07 -5.01
N PHE A 98 -12.60 -8.26 -5.54
CA PHE A 98 -12.89 -6.89 -5.99
C PHE A 98 -14.07 -6.83 -6.95
N GLY A 99 -14.91 -5.79 -6.81
CA GLY A 99 -16.13 -5.62 -7.60
C GLY A 99 -17.25 -6.59 -7.20
N GLY A 100 -17.02 -7.40 -6.16
CA GLY A 100 -18.01 -8.25 -5.53
C GLY A 100 -19.00 -7.45 -4.68
N GLU A 101 -19.87 -8.17 -3.99
CA GLU A 101 -20.94 -7.55 -3.22
C GLU A 101 -20.51 -7.19 -1.77
N TYR A 102 -19.38 -6.49 -1.58
CA TYR A 102 -18.84 -6.19 -0.24
C TYR A 102 -19.90 -5.53 0.67
N ALA A 103 -20.65 -4.56 0.14
CA ALA A 103 -21.70 -3.86 0.87
C ALA A 103 -22.85 -4.80 1.29
N LYS A 104 -23.23 -5.77 0.46
CA LYS A 104 -24.27 -6.76 0.82
C LYS A 104 -23.76 -7.77 1.85
N ASN A 105 -22.44 -7.95 1.94
CA ASN A 105 -21.79 -8.71 3.00
C ASN A 105 -21.55 -7.90 4.27
N GLY A 106 -21.99 -6.63 4.32
CA GLY A 106 -21.93 -5.79 5.52
C GLY A 106 -20.61 -5.05 5.72
N PHE A 107 -19.76 -4.97 4.69
CA PHE A 107 -18.49 -4.24 4.74
C PHE A 107 -18.63 -2.82 4.20
N ASP A 108 -17.84 -1.90 4.72
CA ASP A 108 -17.85 -0.47 4.38
C ASP A 108 -16.94 -0.12 3.19
N SER A 109 -16.02 -1.01 2.82
CA SER A 109 -15.16 -0.89 1.64
C SER A 109 -14.72 -2.25 1.10
N GLU A 110 -14.16 -2.24 -0.12
CA GLU A 110 -13.57 -3.43 -0.74
C GLU A 110 -12.36 -3.93 0.06
N GLU A 111 -11.51 -3.04 0.58
CA GLU A 111 -10.34 -3.40 1.38
C GLU A 111 -10.73 -4.07 2.70
N ALA A 112 -11.82 -3.61 3.33
CA ALA A 112 -12.35 -4.24 4.53
C ALA A 112 -12.85 -5.67 4.25
N PHE A 113 -13.47 -5.88 3.10
CA PHE A 113 -13.91 -7.20 2.67
C PHE A 113 -12.72 -8.10 2.30
N ALA A 114 -11.73 -7.58 1.57
CA ALA A 114 -10.51 -8.31 1.23
C ALA A 114 -9.71 -8.71 2.47
N ALA A 115 -9.53 -7.79 3.44
CA ALA A 115 -8.89 -8.08 4.72
C ALA A 115 -9.62 -9.20 5.48
N TYR A 116 -10.95 -9.14 5.55
CA TYR A 116 -11.77 -10.20 6.16
C TYR A 116 -11.57 -11.55 5.45
N GLN A 117 -11.57 -11.58 4.12
CA GLN A 117 -11.38 -12.80 3.35
C GLN A 117 -9.99 -13.41 3.60
N ALA A 118 -8.96 -12.57 3.64
CA ALA A 118 -7.59 -12.99 3.97
C ALA A 118 -7.53 -13.57 5.40
N ALA A 119 -8.03 -12.84 6.39
CA ALA A 119 -8.04 -13.27 7.79
C ALA A 119 -8.76 -14.60 7.97
N ARG A 120 -9.94 -14.74 7.34
CA ARG A 120 -10.74 -15.95 7.39
C ARG A 120 -10.00 -17.16 6.85
N TYR A 121 -9.31 -16.99 5.72
CA TYR A 121 -8.51 -18.05 5.12
C TYR A 121 -7.28 -18.38 5.99
N LEU A 122 -6.51 -17.38 6.42
CA LEU A 122 -5.32 -17.57 7.26
C LEU A 122 -5.67 -18.29 8.57
N GLU A 123 -6.77 -17.91 9.23
CA GLU A 123 -7.24 -18.58 10.46
C GLU A 123 -7.59 -20.06 10.19
N GLN A 124 -8.29 -20.35 9.08
CA GLN A 124 -8.61 -21.74 8.70
C GLN A 124 -7.36 -22.58 8.41
N GLN A 125 -6.27 -21.95 7.96
CA GLN A 125 -4.98 -22.59 7.75
C GLN A 125 -4.10 -22.64 9.03
N GLY A 126 -4.62 -22.20 10.18
CA GLY A 126 -3.90 -22.22 11.45
C GLY A 126 -2.77 -21.20 11.55
N ALA A 127 -2.86 -20.08 10.85
CA ALA A 127 -1.92 -18.97 11.03
C ALA A 127 -2.05 -18.36 12.43
N ASP A 128 -0.94 -17.82 12.94
CA ASP A 128 -0.93 -17.13 14.23
C ASP A 128 -1.79 -15.86 14.19
N SER A 129 -2.55 -15.60 15.26
CA SER A 129 -3.42 -14.42 15.38
C SER A 129 -2.71 -13.08 15.15
N ALA A 130 -1.44 -12.96 15.55
CA ALA A 130 -0.66 -11.75 15.35
C ALA A 130 -0.31 -11.55 13.87
N VAL A 131 -0.04 -12.64 13.15
CA VAL A 131 0.18 -12.62 11.70
C VAL A 131 -1.11 -12.23 10.97
N ILE A 132 -2.25 -12.78 11.38
CA ILE A 132 -3.56 -12.43 10.82
C ILE A 132 -3.83 -10.93 10.98
N ALA A 133 -3.71 -10.41 12.21
CA ALA A 133 -3.93 -9.00 12.50
C ALA A 133 -2.96 -8.09 11.72
N PHE A 134 -1.71 -8.51 11.53
CA PHE A 134 -0.72 -7.79 10.74
C PHE A 134 -1.10 -7.72 9.25
N VAL A 135 -1.56 -8.83 8.68
CA VAL A 135 -2.02 -8.89 7.28
C VAL A 135 -3.27 -8.03 7.08
N GLU A 136 -4.23 -8.11 8.00
CA GLU A 136 -5.44 -7.27 7.97
C GLU A 136 -5.10 -5.77 8.03
N ASP A 137 -4.27 -5.34 8.98
CA ASP A 137 -3.84 -3.93 9.09
C ASP A 137 -3.15 -3.44 7.82
N ALA A 138 -2.30 -4.26 7.21
CA ALA A 138 -1.62 -3.91 5.97
C ALA A 138 -2.62 -3.76 4.80
N ILE A 139 -3.56 -4.70 4.63
CA ILE A 139 -4.57 -4.62 3.56
C ILE A 139 -5.47 -3.41 3.76
N LEU A 140 -5.97 -3.17 4.99
CA LEU A 140 -6.82 -2.01 5.27
C LEU A 140 -6.13 -0.67 4.96
N ALA A 141 -4.80 -0.65 5.02
CA ALA A 141 -4.00 0.52 4.71
C ALA A 141 -3.91 0.81 3.20
N THR A 142 -4.33 -0.08 2.29
CA THR A 142 -4.39 0.26 0.86
C THR A 142 -5.53 1.23 0.53
N ARG A 143 -6.53 1.33 1.42
CA ARG A 143 -7.67 2.22 1.27
C ARG A 143 -7.25 3.67 1.08
N HIS A 144 -7.66 4.23 -0.05
CA HIS A 144 -7.35 5.62 -0.38
C HIS A 144 -7.94 6.62 0.62
N ASN A 145 -7.23 7.73 0.83
CA ASN A 145 -7.62 8.81 1.76
C ASN A 145 -7.67 8.38 3.24
N THR A 146 -6.89 7.37 3.64
CA THR A 146 -6.73 7.00 5.04
C THR A 146 -5.32 7.30 5.50
N GLN A 147 -5.17 7.72 6.76
CA GLN A 147 -3.85 7.95 7.33
C GLN A 147 -3.22 6.60 7.68
N HIS A 148 -2.04 6.32 7.14
CA HIS A 148 -1.32 5.08 7.40
C HIS A 148 -0.75 5.07 8.83
N ARG A 149 -1.10 4.03 9.59
CA ARG A 149 -0.72 3.91 11.01
C ARG A 149 0.59 3.16 11.23
N SER A 150 1.07 2.44 10.20
CA SER A 150 2.26 1.61 10.29
C SER A 150 3.14 1.76 9.04
N PRO A 151 4.49 1.67 9.18
CA PRO A 151 5.39 1.62 8.03
C PRO A 151 5.10 0.43 7.09
N ALA A 152 4.53 -0.65 7.63
CA ALA A 152 4.13 -1.83 6.87
C ALA A 152 2.95 -1.52 5.93
N GLY A 153 1.86 -0.96 6.47
CA GLY A 153 0.71 -0.53 5.67
C GLY A 153 1.10 0.52 4.63
N LEU A 154 1.90 1.51 5.02
CA LEU A 154 2.43 2.52 4.08
C LEU A 154 3.29 1.90 2.97
N ALA A 155 4.12 0.90 3.28
CA ALA A 155 4.92 0.22 2.26
C ALA A 155 4.04 -0.55 1.27
N LEU A 156 2.97 -1.20 1.74
CA LEU A 156 2.02 -1.88 0.86
C LEU A 156 1.25 -0.88 0.00
N HIS A 157 0.67 0.16 0.61
CA HIS A 157 -0.02 1.22 -0.14
C HIS A 157 0.89 1.85 -1.20
N ARG A 158 2.15 2.16 -0.85
CA ARG A 158 3.11 2.70 -1.81
C ARG A 158 3.39 1.75 -2.96
N ALA A 159 3.45 0.44 -2.72
CA ALA A 159 3.67 -0.56 -3.77
C ALA A 159 2.47 -0.70 -4.69
N ASP A 160 1.26 -0.60 -4.15
CA ASP A 160 -0.01 -0.65 -4.88
C ASP A 160 -0.10 0.50 -5.92
N ILE A 161 0.26 1.71 -5.52
CA ILE A 161 0.22 2.91 -6.38
C ILE A 161 1.49 3.17 -7.22
N ASP A 162 2.41 2.21 -7.33
CA ASP A 162 3.75 2.47 -7.89
C ASP A 162 3.75 2.86 -9.37
N ASN A 163 2.73 2.43 -10.11
CA ASN A 163 2.52 2.80 -11.52
C ASN A 163 2.38 4.32 -11.73
N ILE A 164 1.91 5.07 -10.72
CA ILE A 164 1.73 6.53 -10.80
C ILE A 164 3.07 7.23 -11.07
N GLY A 165 4.11 6.85 -10.34
CA GLY A 165 5.47 7.37 -10.50
C GLY A 165 6.37 6.54 -11.42
N GLY A 166 5.78 5.61 -12.18
CA GLY A 166 6.48 4.76 -13.15
C GLY A 166 6.56 5.36 -14.55
N PRO A 167 7.03 4.59 -15.55
CA PRO A 167 7.03 5.01 -16.95
C PRO A 167 5.62 5.33 -17.46
N TYR A 168 5.49 6.39 -18.26
CA TYR A 168 4.19 6.87 -18.77
C TYR A 168 3.34 5.80 -19.47
N ALA A 169 3.97 4.89 -20.23
CA ALA A 169 3.24 3.83 -20.91
C ALA A 169 2.48 2.92 -19.92
N GLY A 170 3.09 2.61 -18.76
CA GLY A 170 2.42 1.86 -17.70
C GLY A 170 1.31 2.66 -17.04
N PHE A 171 1.56 3.94 -16.75
CA PHE A 171 0.54 4.86 -16.22
C PHE A 171 -0.71 4.94 -17.11
N LEU A 172 -0.51 5.14 -18.42
CA LEU A 172 -1.60 5.23 -19.40
C LEU A 172 -2.36 3.91 -19.52
N ALA A 173 -1.65 2.78 -19.58
CA ALA A 173 -2.26 1.46 -19.64
C ALA A 173 -3.13 1.18 -18.41
N THR A 174 -2.64 1.47 -17.20
CA THR A 174 -3.43 1.36 -15.97
C THR A 174 -4.68 2.23 -16.00
N ASN A 175 -4.57 3.51 -16.36
CA ASN A 175 -5.74 4.39 -16.39
C ASN A 175 -6.76 3.92 -17.43
N THR A 176 -6.30 3.40 -18.58
CA THR A 176 -7.17 2.79 -19.58
C THR A 176 -7.91 1.58 -19.02
N SER A 177 -7.21 0.67 -18.33
CA SER A 177 -7.84 -0.49 -17.68
C SER A 177 -8.85 -0.06 -16.61
N LEU A 178 -8.52 0.89 -15.74
CA LEU A 178 -9.43 1.42 -14.72
C LEU A 178 -10.68 2.07 -15.34
N PHE A 179 -10.52 2.76 -16.46
CA PHE A 179 -11.64 3.33 -17.21
C PHE A 179 -12.58 2.25 -17.76
N GLN A 180 -12.03 1.21 -18.39
CA GLN A 180 -12.80 0.07 -18.91
C GLN A 180 -13.47 -0.73 -17.78
N GLU A 181 -12.80 -0.86 -16.64
CA GLU A 181 -13.33 -1.61 -15.51
C GLU A 181 -14.58 -0.98 -14.91
N ALA A 182 -14.65 0.35 -14.88
CA ALA A 182 -15.86 1.07 -14.49
C ALA A 182 -17.08 0.66 -15.34
N GLU A 183 -16.90 0.39 -16.64
CA GLU A 183 -17.95 -0.12 -17.51
C GLU A 183 -18.36 -1.56 -17.15
N VAL A 184 -17.36 -2.44 -16.93
CA VAL A 184 -17.59 -3.86 -16.55
C VAL A 184 -18.35 -3.96 -15.22
N LEU A 185 -18.07 -3.08 -14.28
CA LEU A 185 -18.74 -3.00 -12.98
C LEU A 185 -20.11 -2.31 -13.04
N GLY A 186 -20.59 -1.93 -14.22
CA GLY A 186 -21.89 -1.29 -14.40
C GLY A 186 -21.96 0.16 -13.90
N ASN A 187 -20.80 0.80 -13.72
CA ASN A 187 -20.65 2.19 -13.28
C ASN A 187 -19.94 3.04 -14.35
N PRO A 188 -20.43 3.06 -15.61
CA PRO A 188 -19.75 3.77 -16.68
C PRO A 188 -19.63 5.26 -16.35
N ILE A 189 -18.46 5.81 -16.65
CA ILE A 189 -18.16 7.23 -16.51
C ILE A 189 -17.65 7.74 -17.85
N ASP A 190 -17.88 9.01 -18.17
CA ASP A 190 -17.26 9.61 -19.34
C ASP A 190 -15.76 9.86 -19.11
N LEU A 191 -15.00 9.99 -20.19
CA LEU A 191 -13.55 10.16 -20.13
C LEU A 191 -13.13 11.44 -19.38
N GLN A 192 -13.90 12.52 -19.48
CA GLN A 192 -13.59 13.77 -18.79
C GLN A 192 -13.72 13.60 -17.27
N THR A 193 -14.82 12.98 -16.82
CA THR A 193 -15.02 12.61 -15.41
C THR A 193 -13.92 11.67 -14.92
N HIS A 194 -13.51 10.69 -15.72
CA HIS A 194 -12.40 9.80 -15.37
C HIS A 194 -11.08 10.56 -15.20
N LYS A 195 -10.72 11.43 -16.15
CA LYS A 195 -9.53 12.29 -16.06
C LYS A 195 -9.54 13.20 -14.83
N GLU A 196 -10.68 13.77 -14.47
CA GLU A 196 -10.83 14.59 -13.26
C GLU A 196 -10.61 13.79 -11.98
N ARG A 197 -11.15 12.56 -11.92
CA ARG A 197 -10.93 11.64 -10.80
C ARG A 197 -9.45 11.24 -10.69
N THR A 198 -8.81 10.86 -11.80
CA THR A 198 -7.38 10.57 -11.85
C THR A 198 -6.55 11.75 -11.40
N ALA A 199 -6.88 12.97 -11.85
CA ALA A 199 -6.16 14.18 -11.43
C ALA A 199 -6.28 14.44 -9.93
N LYS A 200 -7.48 14.28 -9.37
CA LYS A 200 -7.70 14.40 -7.92
C LYS A 200 -6.90 13.36 -7.15
N PHE A 201 -6.96 12.11 -7.58
CA PHE A 201 -6.27 10.98 -6.96
C PHE A 201 -4.75 11.17 -6.99
N VAL A 202 -4.14 11.38 -8.17
CA VAL A 202 -2.68 11.54 -8.30
C VAL A 202 -2.15 12.72 -7.50
N ARG A 203 -2.86 13.86 -7.49
CA ARG A 203 -2.46 15.02 -6.68
C ARG A 203 -2.54 14.74 -5.19
N PHE A 204 -3.60 14.05 -4.75
CA PHE A 204 -3.73 13.61 -3.37
C PHE A 204 -2.57 12.69 -2.98
N THR A 205 -2.30 11.67 -3.79
CA THR A 205 -1.21 10.70 -3.57
C THR A 205 0.16 11.37 -3.53
N ILE A 206 0.46 12.31 -4.43
CA ILE A 206 1.73 13.08 -4.36
C ILE A 206 1.85 13.82 -3.03
N ASN A 207 0.77 14.45 -2.57
CA ASN A 207 0.78 15.19 -1.31
C ASN A 207 0.93 14.26 -0.09
N GLU A 208 0.21 13.15 -0.09
CA GLU A 208 0.31 12.10 0.94
C GLU A 208 1.73 11.53 1.00
N MET A 209 2.28 11.11 -0.13
CA MET A 209 3.63 10.53 -0.22
C MET A 209 4.73 11.50 0.22
N ARG A 210 4.59 12.81 -0.02
CA ARG A 210 5.54 13.80 0.50
C ARG A 210 5.62 13.82 2.02
N ASN A 211 4.49 13.59 2.69
CA ASN A 211 4.43 13.61 4.15
C ASN A 211 4.84 12.26 4.76
N GLU A 212 4.58 11.16 4.04
CA GLU A 212 4.70 9.81 4.60
C GLU A 212 5.94 9.05 4.13
N LEU A 213 6.48 9.28 2.92
CA LEU A 213 7.71 8.62 2.44
C LEU A 213 8.95 8.82 3.33
N PRO A 214 9.12 9.96 4.05
CA PRO A 214 10.18 10.05 5.05
C PRO A 214 10.11 8.95 6.12
N LEU A 215 8.92 8.44 6.45
CA LEU A 215 8.73 7.32 7.40
C LEU A 215 9.26 5.99 6.87
N LEU A 216 9.34 5.83 5.53
CA LEU A 216 9.96 4.67 4.90
C LEU A 216 11.48 4.81 4.72
N HIS A 217 12.06 5.96 5.07
CA HIS A 217 13.43 6.34 4.71
C HIS A 217 13.67 6.30 3.18
N GLU A 218 12.61 6.50 2.38
CA GLU A 218 12.65 6.46 0.91
C GLU A 218 13.20 7.75 0.28
N HIS A 219 13.29 8.87 1.02
CA HIS A 219 13.98 10.07 0.54
C HIS A 219 14.43 11.03 1.65
N VAL A 220 15.53 11.74 1.38
CA VAL A 220 15.93 12.99 2.05
C VAL A 220 15.93 14.08 0.97
N GLY A 221 14.90 14.94 0.94
CA GLY A 221 14.77 16.05 -0.02
C GLY A 221 13.48 16.03 -0.86
N THR A 222 12.92 17.21 -1.12
CA THR A 222 11.67 17.44 -1.89
C THR A 222 11.95 18.28 -3.14
N PRO A 223 11.35 17.98 -4.31
CA PRO A 223 10.43 16.86 -4.58
C PRO A 223 11.16 15.52 -4.75
N SER A 224 10.47 14.42 -4.45
CA SER A 224 10.99 13.07 -4.72
C SER A 224 11.02 12.78 -6.23
N ALA A 225 11.80 11.76 -6.65
CA ALA A 225 11.75 11.28 -8.03
C ALA A 225 10.35 10.78 -8.41
N PHE A 226 9.65 10.12 -7.48
CA PHE A 226 8.27 9.66 -7.65
C PHE A 226 7.31 10.82 -7.92
N ASP A 227 7.35 11.88 -7.09
CA ASP A 227 6.46 13.04 -7.23
C ASP A 227 6.60 13.72 -8.58
N THR A 228 7.87 13.83 -9.03
CA THR A 228 8.21 14.49 -10.29
C THR A 228 7.64 13.71 -11.47
N VAL A 229 7.86 12.38 -11.49
CA VAL A 229 7.34 11.51 -12.55
C VAL A 229 5.82 11.43 -12.51
N ALA A 230 5.22 11.31 -11.33
CA ALA A 230 3.76 11.31 -11.15
C ALA A 230 3.10 12.58 -11.69
N ALA A 231 3.69 13.75 -11.40
CA ALA A 231 3.18 15.03 -11.91
C ALA A 231 3.31 15.13 -13.43
N GLN A 232 4.43 14.69 -14.01
CA GLN A 232 4.66 14.67 -15.46
C GLN A 232 3.69 13.72 -16.18
N ASN A 233 3.48 12.52 -15.61
CA ASN A 233 2.54 11.54 -16.14
C ASN A 233 1.11 12.12 -16.15
N LEU A 234 0.70 12.75 -15.05
CA LEU A 234 -0.62 13.39 -14.97
C LEU A 234 -0.77 14.52 -15.99
N GLU A 235 0.22 15.42 -16.10
CA GLU A 235 0.18 16.53 -17.07
C GLU A 235 0.01 16.01 -18.50
N ARG A 236 0.80 15.00 -18.88
CA ARG A 236 0.71 14.38 -20.20
C ARG A 236 -0.65 13.74 -20.44
N TYR A 237 -1.15 12.96 -19.49
CA TYR A 237 -2.45 12.29 -19.59
C TYR A 237 -3.63 13.25 -19.74
N LEU A 238 -3.58 14.39 -19.03
CA LEU A 238 -4.61 15.43 -19.16
C LEU A 238 -4.51 16.17 -20.51
N GLY A 239 -3.30 16.36 -21.04
CA GLY A 239 -3.04 17.03 -22.32
C GLY A 239 -3.35 16.20 -23.58
N GLU A 240 -3.46 14.88 -23.47
CA GLU A 240 -3.83 14.02 -24.60
C GLU A 240 -5.29 14.27 -25.01
N ALA A 241 -5.49 14.63 -26.28
CA ALA A 241 -6.82 14.86 -26.84
C ALA A 241 -7.69 13.59 -26.73
N THR A 242 -8.97 13.77 -26.40
CA THR A 242 -10.04 12.77 -26.60
C THR A 242 -9.99 12.28 -28.05
N GLN A 243 -9.42 11.10 -28.31
CA GLN A 243 -9.58 10.40 -29.58
C GLN A 243 -10.82 9.53 -29.53
#